data_AF-A0A7S2A2Z8-F1
#
_entry.id   AF-A0A7S2A2Z8-F1
#
_cell.length_a   1.000
_cell.length_b   1.000
_cell.length_c   1.000
_cell.angle_alpha   90.00
_cell.angle_beta   90.00
_cell.angle_gamma   90.00
#
_symmetry.space_group_name_H-M   'P 1'
#
loop_
_entity.id
_entity.type
_entity.pdbx_description
1 polymer ?
#
loop_
_entity_poly.entity_id
_entity_poly.type
_entity_poly.pdbx_seq_one_letter_code
_entity_poly.pdbx_strand_id
1 'polypeptide(L)'
;KNDKKVAPKKMPSAEDLPRTKLSEWLETHVRNKVEEKQKQLATIKSEEENMPFDDALSATQLGGRITIRQVTSTDRKLEVRELMKQRYAHRNYPDEFPF
;
A
#
# COMPACT_ATOMS: atom_id res chain seq x y z
N LYS A 1 29.56 -21.43 34.97
CA LYS A 1 29.24 -21.55 33.53
C LYS A 1 28.10 -20.58 33.25
N ASN A 2 28.35 -19.51 32.51
CA ASN A 2 27.36 -18.46 32.28
C ASN A 2 26.41 -18.88 31.15
N ASP A 3 25.17 -19.19 31.50
CA ASP A 3 24.08 -19.38 30.54
C ASP A 3 23.75 -18.05 29.86
N LYS A 4 24.30 -17.84 28.66
CA LYS A 4 23.89 -16.74 27.78
C LYS A 4 22.48 -17.05 27.26
N LYS A 5 21.47 -16.42 27.86
CA LYS A 5 20.11 -16.36 27.29
C LYS A 5 20.20 -15.73 25.90
N VAL A 6 20.06 -16.55 24.86
CA VAL A 6 19.99 -16.09 23.47
C VAL A 6 18.69 -15.31 23.31
N ALA A 7 18.79 -14.02 22.95
CA ALA A 7 17.62 -13.19 22.71
C ALA A 7 16.76 -13.80 21.58
N PRO A 8 15.42 -13.77 21.69
CA PRO A 8 14.56 -14.31 20.65
C PRO A 8 14.83 -13.60 19.32
N LYS A 9 15.02 -14.38 18.25
CA LYS A 9 15.18 -13.83 16.89
C LYS A 9 13.92 -13.05 16.55
N LYS A 10 14.04 -11.74 16.31
CA LYS A 10 12.93 -10.91 15.83
C LYS A 10 12.46 -11.47 14.49
N MET A 11 11.16 -11.70 14.36
CA MET A 11 10.59 -12.07 13.06
C MET A 11 10.68 -10.86 12.12
N PRO A 12 10.99 -11.07 10.83
CA PRO A 12 11.06 -9.97 9.87
C PRO A 12 9.68 -9.32 9.73
N SER A 13 9.65 -7.98 9.81
CA SER A 13 8.48 -7.15 9.67
C SER A 13 8.30 -6.68 8.22
N ALA A 14 7.08 -6.31 7.85
CA ALA A 14 6.82 -5.63 6.58
C ALA A 14 7.65 -4.33 6.45
N GLU A 15 8.02 -3.70 7.57
CA GLU A 15 8.86 -2.50 7.57
C GLU A 15 10.27 -2.77 7.08
N ASP A 16 10.79 -3.99 7.28
CA ASP A 16 12.16 -4.41 6.96
C ASP A 16 12.38 -4.64 5.46
N LEU A 17 11.31 -4.74 4.67
CA LEU A 17 11.39 -4.83 3.22
C LEU A 17 11.89 -3.51 2.61
N PRO A 18 12.66 -3.58 1.50
CA PRO A 18 13.23 -2.39 0.87
C PRO A 18 12.13 -1.42 0.41
N ARG A 19 12.41 -0.13 0.57
CA ARG A 19 11.52 0.94 0.12
C ARG A 19 11.79 1.28 -1.33
N THR A 20 10.72 1.42 -2.10
CA THR A 20 10.74 1.99 -3.46
C THR A 20 10.00 3.33 -3.46
N LYS A 21 10.30 4.20 -4.42
CA LYS A 21 9.60 5.49 -4.59
C LYS A 21 8.09 5.33 -4.70
N LEU A 22 7.64 4.29 -5.41
CA LEU A 22 6.21 3.96 -5.53
C LEU A 22 5.61 3.57 -4.19
N SER A 23 6.29 2.68 -3.45
CA SER A 23 5.80 2.23 -2.15
C SER A 23 5.71 3.39 -1.15
N GLU A 24 6.69 4.28 -1.11
CA GLU A 24 6.70 5.46 -0.25
C GLU A 24 5.57 6.44 -0.59
N TRP A 25 5.36 6.68 -1.88
CA TRP A 25 4.28 7.54 -2.35
C TRP A 25 2.90 6.97 -1.96
N LEU A 26 2.68 5.67 -2.18
CA LEU A 26 1.44 4.99 -1.81
C LEU A 26 1.20 5.01 -0.31
N GLU A 27 2.22 4.71 0.50
CA GLU A 27 2.10 4.77 1.96
C GLU A 27 1.69 6.14 2.45
N THR A 28 2.33 7.19 1.93
CA THR A 28 2.06 8.57 2.33
C THR A 28 0.65 8.98 1.90
N HIS A 29 0.26 8.64 0.67
CA HIS A 29 -1.07 8.95 0.17
C HIS A 29 -2.17 8.26 0.97
N VAL A 30 -2.02 6.97 1.26
CA VAL A 30 -3.00 6.21 2.05
C VAL A 30 -3.04 6.71 3.49
N ARG A 31 -1.89 7.01 4.09
CA ARG A 31 -1.81 7.57 5.44
C ARG A 31 -2.59 8.87 5.55
N ASN A 32 -2.35 9.81 4.64
CA ASN A 32 -3.05 11.10 4.62
C ASN A 32 -4.56 10.90 4.47
N LYS A 33 -4.99 10.00 3.57
CA LYS A 33 -6.40 9.72 3.35
C LYS A 33 -7.09 9.11 4.58
N VAL A 34 -6.39 8.24 5.30
CA VAL A 34 -6.90 7.63 6.54
C VAL A 34 -6.97 8.69 7.65
N GLU A 35 -5.97 9.54 7.78
CA GLU A 35 -5.98 10.65 8.75
C GLU A 35 -7.11 11.64 8.48
N GLU A 36 -7.37 11.99 7.21
CA GLU A 36 -8.50 12.83 6.83
C GLU A 36 -9.84 12.18 7.18
N LYS A 37 -9.99 10.88 6.91
CA LYS A 37 -11.21 10.14 7.28
C LYS A 37 -11.38 10.01 8.78
N GLN A 38 -10.31 9.80 9.53
CA GLN A 38 -10.36 9.76 10.98
C GLN A 38 -10.81 11.13 11.54
N LYS A 39 -10.27 12.23 11.02
CA LYS A 39 -10.71 13.58 11.42
C LYS A 39 -12.20 13.81 11.13
N GLN A 40 -12.69 13.41 9.95
CA GLN A 40 -14.11 13.52 9.60
C GLN A 40 -15.00 12.74 10.58
N LEU A 41 -14.63 11.50 10.91
CA LEU A 41 -15.36 10.68 11.87
C LEU A 41 -15.31 11.27 13.28
N ALA A 42 -14.16 11.80 13.70
CA ALA A 42 -14.00 12.45 15.00
C ALA A 42 -14.89 13.71 15.11
N THR A 43 -14.97 14.51 14.05
CA THR A 43 -15.86 15.69 14.00
C THR A 43 -17.33 15.27 14.14
N ILE A 44 -17.79 14.31 13.34
CA ILE A 44 -19.18 13.82 13.40
C ILE A 44 -19.51 13.30 14.80
N LYS A 45 -18.61 12.49 15.38
CA LYS A 45 -18.83 11.90 16.70
C LYS A 45 -18.82 12.95 17.81
N SER A 46 -17.94 13.96 17.72
CA SER A 46 -17.90 15.07 18.66
C SER A 46 -19.20 15.88 18.66
N GLU A 47 -19.77 16.11 17.47
CA GLU A 47 -21.07 16.79 17.31
C GLU A 47 -22.24 15.94 17.82
N GLU A 48 -22.26 14.64 17.52
CA GLU A 48 -23.33 13.73 17.93
C GLU A 48 -23.34 13.45 19.44
N GLU A 49 -22.16 13.23 20.03
CA GLU A 49 -22.01 12.81 21.43
C GLU A 49 -21.69 13.96 22.39
N ASN A 50 -21.56 15.21 21.91
CA ASN A 50 -21.11 16.38 22.69
C ASN A 50 -19.83 16.10 23.52
N MET A 51 -18.91 15.33 22.94
CA MET A 51 -17.63 14.99 23.56
C MET A 51 -16.52 15.89 23.02
N PRO A 52 -15.46 16.18 23.81
CA PRO A 52 -14.33 16.97 23.31
C PRO A 52 -13.65 16.25 22.14
N PHE A 53 -13.16 17.02 21.17
CA PHE A 53 -12.60 16.50 19.92
C PHE A 53 -11.44 15.51 20.13
N ASP A 54 -10.62 15.70 21.16
CA ASP A 54 -9.48 14.83 21.46
C ASP A 54 -9.93 13.43 21.92
N ASP A 55 -10.99 13.36 22.72
CA ASP A 55 -11.61 12.10 23.14
C ASP A 55 -12.32 11.41 21.97
N ALA A 56 -12.95 12.19 21.08
CA ALA A 56 -13.54 11.66 19.85
C ALA A 56 -12.49 11.10 18.89
N LEU A 57 -11.31 11.74 18.79
CA LEU A 57 -10.21 11.32 17.93
C LEU A 57 -9.60 10.00 18.38
N SER A 58 -9.41 9.83 19.69
CA SER A 58 -8.94 8.57 20.27
C SER A 58 -9.98 7.47 20.14
N ALA A 59 -11.27 7.77 20.33
CA ALA A 59 -12.35 6.80 20.17
C ALA A 59 -12.60 6.37 18.71
N THR A 60 -12.20 7.19 17.73
CA THR A 60 -12.32 6.90 16.29
C THR A 60 -11.02 6.39 15.67
N GLN A 61 -10.02 6.06 16.48
CA GLN A 61 -8.72 5.59 16.01
C GLN A 61 -8.84 4.27 15.24
N LEU A 62 -8.66 4.37 13.91
CA LEU A 62 -8.78 3.26 12.98
C LEU A 62 -7.44 2.53 12.82
N GLY A 63 -7.17 1.60 13.74
CA GLY A 63 -6.15 0.57 13.56
C GLY A 63 -4.68 1.02 13.71
N GLY A 64 -3.78 0.22 13.13
CA GLY A 64 -2.33 0.35 13.27
C GLY A 64 -1.63 0.99 12.07
N ARG A 65 -0.31 1.16 12.19
CA ARG A 65 0.54 1.77 11.14
C ARG A 65 0.47 0.98 9.83
N ILE A 66 0.02 1.64 8.76
CA ILE A 66 -0.04 1.06 7.42
C ILE A 66 1.35 1.08 6.80
N THR A 67 1.80 -0.10 6.33
CA THR A 67 3.06 -0.29 5.61
C THR A 67 2.78 -0.95 4.25
N ILE A 68 3.22 -0.33 3.17
CA ILE A 68 3.08 -0.79 1.78
C ILE A 68 4.48 -0.99 1.20
N ARG A 69 4.70 -2.13 0.54
CA ARG A 69 5.99 -2.49 -0.05
C ARG A 69 5.79 -3.09 -1.42
N GLN A 70 6.61 -2.66 -2.36
CA GLN A 70 6.70 -3.30 -3.66
C GLN A 70 7.62 -4.51 -3.53
N VAL A 71 7.06 -5.70 -3.67
CA VAL A 71 7.81 -6.96 -3.49
C VAL A 71 8.37 -7.48 -4.81
N THR A 72 7.73 -7.15 -5.92
CA THR A 72 8.16 -7.60 -7.26
C THR A 72 8.08 -6.47 -8.27
N SER A 73 9.03 -6.48 -9.21
CA SER A 73 9.06 -5.66 -10.42
C SER A 73 9.71 -6.52 -11.49
N THR A 74 8.94 -6.95 -12.47
CA THR A 74 9.43 -7.85 -13.53
C THR A 74 8.96 -7.33 -14.86
N ASP A 75 9.88 -7.20 -15.82
CA ASP A 75 9.54 -6.89 -17.19
C ASP A 75 8.83 -8.10 -17.80
N ARG A 76 7.66 -7.87 -18.38
CA ARG A 76 6.85 -8.89 -19.05
C ARG A 76 6.53 -8.43 -20.46
N LYS A 77 6.06 -9.37 -21.26
CA LYS A 77 5.61 -9.11 -22.62
C LYS A 77 4.24 -9.72 -22.82
N LEU A 78 3.37 -8.98 -23.48
CA LEU A 78 2.07 -9.44 -23.93
C LEU A 78 2.14 -9.70 -25.43
N GLU A 79 2.15 -10.97 -25.81
CA GLU A 79 2.10 -11.37 -27.21
C GLU A 79 0.71 -11.14 -27.80
N VAL A 80 0.69 -10.63 -29.03
CA VAL A 80 -0.55 -10.38 -29.76
C VAL A 80 -1.12 -11.69 -30.27
N ARG A 81 -2.42 -11.90 -30.06
CA ARG A 81 -3.12 -13.08 -30.57
C ARG A 81 -3.11 -13.12 -32.09
N GLU A 82 -3.01 -14.31 -32.67
CA GLU A 82 -2.87 -14.53 -34.12
C GLU A 82 -3.93 -13.81 -34.98
N LEU A 83 -5.20 -13.86 -34.57
CA LEU A 83 -6.29 -13.19 -35.30
C LEU A 83 -6.13 -11.66 -35.33
N MET A 84 -5.56 -11.07 -34.27
CA MET A 84 -5.28 -9.64 -34.23
C MET A 84 -4.08 -9.29 -35.12
N LYS A 85 -3.04 -10.14 -35.13
CA LYS A 85 -1.90 -10.00 -36.05
C LYS A 85 -2.36 -10.01 -37.51
N GLN A 86 -3.19 -10.99 -37.89
CA GLN A 86 -3.74 -11.09 -39.24
C GLN A 86 -4.62 -9.89 -39.61
N ARG A 87 -5.52 -9.50 -38.69
CA ARG A 87 -6.44 -8.36 -38.92
C ARG A 87 -5.69 -7.06 -39.15
N TYR A 88 -4.59 -6.84 -38.43
CA TYR A 88 -3.84 -5.59 -38.48
C TYR A 88 -2.48 -5.70 -39.18
N ALA A 89 -2.23 -6.78 -39.94
CA ALA A 89 -0.98 -6.99 -40.69
C ALA A 89 -0.66 -5.83 -41.63
N HIS A 90 -1.69 -5.20 -42.22
CA HIS A 90 -1.56 -4.06 -43.12
C HIS A 90 -1.26 -2.72 -42.41
N ARG A 91 -1.24 -2.68 -41.07
CA ARG A 91 -1.06 -1.45 -40.27
C ARG A 91 0.23 -1.43 -39.44
N ASN A 92 1.20 -2.31 -39.73
CA ASN A 92 2.44 -2.41 -38.97
C ASN A 92 2.18 -2.54 -37.44
N TYR A 93 1.22 -3.39 -37.08
CA TYR A 93 0.85 -3.60 -35.68
C TYR A 93 1.91 -4.45 -34.96
N PRO A 94 2.35 -4.07 -33.74
CA PRO A 94 3.39 -4.81 -33.02
C PRO A 94 2.99 -6.25 -32.72
N ASP A 95 3.97 -7.16 -32.72
CA ASP A 95 3.76 -8.57 -32.37
C ASP A 95 3.71 -8.82 -30.86
N GLU A 96 4.33 -7.94 -30.08
CA GLU A 96 4.42 -7.99 -28.63
C GLU A 96 4.39 -6.58 -28.03
N PHE A 97 3.85 -6.49 -26.81
CA PHE A 97 3.83 -5.27 -26.01
C PHE A 97 4.60 -5.50 -24.69
N PRO A 98 5.76 -4.85 -24.48
CA PRO A 98 6.47 -4.92 -23.21
C PRO A 98 5.79 -4.07 -22.13
N PHE A 99 5.77 -4.54 -20.87
CA PHE A 99 5.24 -3.82 -19.71
C PHE A 99 5.88 -4.24 -18.38
#